data_AF-A0A0R2AZE5-F1
#
_entry.id   AF-A0A0R2AZE5-F1
#
_cell.length_a   1.000
_cell.length_b   1.000
_cell.length_c   1.000
_cell.angle_alpha   90.00
_cell.angle_beta   90.00
_cell.angle_gamma   90.00
#
_symmetry.space_group_name_H-M   'P 1'
#
loop_
_entity.id
_entity.type
_entity.pdbx_description
1 polymer ?
#
loop_
_entity_poly.entity_id
_entity_poly.type
_entity_poly.pdbx_seq_one_letter_code
_entity_poly.pdbx_strand_id
1 'polypeptide(L)'
;MMTNRRATLIFIFLFIIPYIAAQLMIGIAYNALVWHSDSLWRTLVGSFVGAVILYFAKIPLEHPLRILGKYTTVQFIHYSVRFFMLQSAKWWKQALNFVIDFAIAIASTYLLREIFPGAAGKSILMGTPMGWTIALLFISLCIGAYIDFDALSVIPNTTDIEND
;
A
#
# COMPACT_ATOMS: atom_id res chain seq x y z
N MET A 1 -1.22 -8.02 25.43
CA MET A 1 -0.10 -8.00 24.46
C MET A 1 -0.62 -8.42 23.10
N MET A 2 -0.41 -7.63 22.04
CA MET A 2 -0.70 -8.09 20.67
C MET A 2 0.22 -9.25 20.32
N THR A 3 -0.34 -10.37 19.89
CA THR A 3 0.46 -11.48 19.36
C THR A 3 1.09 -11.06 18.03
N ASN A 4 2.35 -11.46 17.79
CA ASN A 4 3.07 -11.17 16.53
C ASN A 4 2.27 -11.54 15.27
N ARG A 5 1.44 -12.59 15.34
CA ARG A 5 0.54 -13.02 14.27
C ARG A 5 -0.53 -11.98 13.94
N ARG A 6 -1.17 -11.38 14.95
CA ARG A 6 -2.21 -10.34 14.74
C ARG A 6 -1.62 -9.08 14.14
N ALA A 7 -0.47 -8.63 14.66
CA ALA A 7 0.21 -7.46 14.11
C ALA A 7 0.66 -7.65 12.65
N THR A 8 1.10 -8.87 12.30
CA THR A 8 1.43 -9.21 10.90
C THR A 8 0.20 -9.15 10.00
N LEU A 9 -0.96 -9.64 10.45
CA LEU A 9 -2.20 -9.57 9.67
C LEU A 9 -2.64 -8.12 9.44
N ILE A 10 -2.63 -7.28 10.48
CA ILE A 10 -2.96 -5.86 10.36
C ILE A 10 -2.01 -5.18 9.36
N PHE A 11 -0.71 -5.45 9.44
CA PHE A 11 0.27 -4.94 8.48
C PHE A 11 -0.02 -5.38 7.03
N ILE A 12 -0.40 -6.64 6.81
CA ILE A 12 -0.70 -7.12 5.46
C ILE A 12 -1.95 -6.43 4.91
N PHE A 13 -3.03 -6.37 5.69
CA PHE A 13 -4.34 -5.89 5.23
C PHE A 13 -4.44 -4.36 5.17
N LEU A 14 -3.84 -3.63 6.11
CA LEU A 14 -3.82 -2.16 6.08
C LEU A 14 -2.79 -1.59 5.12
N PHE A 15 -1.77 -2.37 4.74
CA PHE A 15 -0.62 -1.79 4.06
C PHE A 15 -0.10 -2.57 2.86
N ILE A 16 0.30 -3.84 3.00
CA ILE A 16 0.88 -4.58 1.86
C ILE A 16 -0.11 -4.72 0.71
N ILE A 17 -1.33 -5.17 0.99
CA ILE A 17 -2.35 -5.37 -0.03
C ILE A 17 -2.76 -4.02 -0.66
N PRO A 18 -3.09 -2.96 0.10
CA PRO A 18 -3.39 -1.65 -0.47
C PRO A 18 -2.24 -1.06 -1.29
N TYR A 19 -0.98 -1.27 -0.88
CA TYR A 19 0.18 -0.78 -1.62
C TYR A 19 0.31 -1.48 -2.99
N ILE A 20 0.22 -2.81 -3.01
CA ILE A 20 0.26 -3.58 -4.26
C ILE A 20 -0.92 -3.20 -5.15
N ALA A 21 -2.11 -3.07 -4.58
CA ALA A 21 -3.30 -2.66 -5.32
C ALA A 21 -3.14 -1.25 -5.92
N ALA A 22 -2.58 -0.29 -5.18
CA ALA A 22 -2.31 1.05 -5.69
C ALA A 22 -1.28 1.04 -6.85
N GLN A 23 -0.23 0.22 -6.75
CA GLN A 23 0.75 0.06 -7.84
C GLN A 23 0.12 -0.56 -9.10
N LEU A 24 -0.73 -1.58 -8.92
CA LEU A 24 -1.51 -2.15 -10.01
C LEU A 24 -2.46 -1.12 -10.62
N MET A 25 -3.17 -0.32 -9.81
CA MET A 25 -4.04 0.75 -10.31
C MET A 25 -3.27 1.77 -11.15
N ILE A 26 -2.06 2.18 -10.74
CA ILE A 26 -1.21 3.07 -11.54
C ILE A 26 -0.89 2.44 -12.90
N GLY A 27 -0.50 1.15 -12.91
CA GLY A 27 -0.21 0.42 -14.15
C GLY A 27 -1.43 0.24 -15.06
N ILE A 28 -2.61 -0.07 -14.50
CA ILE A 28 -3.87 -0.21 -15.25
C ILE A 28 -4.28 1.13 -15.82
N ALA A 29 -4.33 2.17 -14.98
CA ALA A 29 -4.75 3.51 -15.38
C ALA A 29 -3.86 4.04 -16.50
N TYR A 30 -2.53 3.87 -16.39
CA TYR A 30 -1.63 4.32 -17.43
C TYR A 30 -1.81 3.56 -18.76
N ASN A 31 -1.86 2.22 -18.73
CA ASN A 31 -2.03 1.42 -19.94
C ASN A 31 -3.44 1.60 -20.57
N ALA A 32 -4.45 1.96 -19.79
CA ALA A 32 -5.79 2.30 -20.26
C ALA A 32 -5.85 3.72 -20.86
N LEU A 33 -5.18 4.71 -20.27
CA LEU A 33 -5.23 6.10 -20.75
C LEU A 33 -4.45 6.32 -22.05
N VAL A 34 -3.37 5.54 -22.25
CA VAL A 34 -2.43 5.75 -23.36
C VAL A 34 -2.52 4.60 -24.37
N TRP A 35 -3.34 4.78 -25.40
CA TRP A 35 -3.52 3.78 -26.46
C TRP A 35 -2.22 3.45 -27.22
N HIS A 36 -1.33 4.44 -27.38
CA HIS A 36 0.04 4.31 -27.92
C HIS A 36 1.07 4.26 -26.78
N SER A 37 1.02 3.20 -25.97
CA SER A 37 1.78 3.01 -24.73
C SER A 37 3.30 2.85 -24.91
N ASP A 38 3.82 2.80 -26.14
CA ASP A 38 5.19 2.34 -26.41
C ASP A 38 6.29 3.41 -26.28
N SER A 39 5.94 4.62 -25.86
CA SER A 39 6.92 5.66 -25.59
C SER A 39 7.42 5.61 -24.15
N LEU A 40 8.73 5.39 -23.98
CA LEU A 40 9.44 5.45 -22.69
C LEU A 40 9.11 6.74 -21.92
N TRP A 41 9.09 7.88 -22.61
CA TRP A 41 8.80 9.18 -22.00
C TRP A 41 7.43 9.24 -21.36
N ARG A 42 6.40 8.70 -22.03
CA ARG A 42 5.04 8.71 -21.50
C ARG A 42 4.96 7.83 -20.26
N THR A 43 5.66 6.69 -20.24
CA THR A 43 5.69 5.78 -19.09
C THR A 43 6.34 6.46 -17.90
N LEU A 44 7.46 7.16 -18.12
CA LEU A 44 8.11 7.95 -17.06
C LEU A 44 7.17 9.01 -16.50
N VAL A 45 6.48 9.79 -17.33
CA VAL A 45 5.54 10.82 -16.85
C VAL A 45 4.37 10.20 -16.09
N GLY A 46 3.79 9.12 -16.61
CA GLY A 46 2.66 8.42 -15.96
C GLY A 46 3.04 7.82 -14.61
N SER A 47 4.17 7.12 -14.55
CA SER A 47 4.71 6.57 -13.30
C SER A 47 5.11 7.67 -12.32
N PHE A 48 5.54 8.84 -12.79
CA PHE A 48 5.88 9.98 -11.94
C PHE A 48 4.64 10.54 -11.25
N VAL A 49 3.58 10.80 -12.02
CA VAL A 49 2.30 11.24 -11.46
C VAL A 49 1.74 10.20 -10.50
N GLY A 50 1.79 8.91 -10.86
CA GLY A 50 1.37 7.81 -9.98
C GLY A 50 2.15 7.77 -8.67
N ALA A 51 3.48 7.92 -8.72
CA ALA A 51 4.33 7.95 -7.54
C ALA A 51 4.04 9.17 -6.65
N VAL A 52 3.74 10.34 -7.24
CA VAL A 52 3.33 11.54 -6.48
C VAL A 52 2.01 11.29 -5.75
N ILE A 53 1.00 10.72 -6.42
CA ILE A 53 -0.28 10.38 -5.78
C ILE A 53 -0.06 9.38 -4.64
N LEU A 54 0.75 8.34 -4.89
CA LEU A 54 1.06 7.33 -3.89
C LEU A 54 1.80 7.91 -2.68
N TYR A 55 2.71 8.86 -2.90
CA TYR A 55 3.42 9.58 -1.85
C TYR A 55 2.43 10.30 -0.91
N PHE A 56 1.43 10.99 -1.45
CA PHE A 56 0.39 11.62 -0.64
C PHE A 56 -0.51 10.61 0.06
N ALA A 57 -0.84 9.50 -0.60
CA ALA A 57 -1.64 8.43 -0.01
C ALA A 57 -0.96 7.73 1.19
N LYS A 58 0.38 7.76 1.26
CA LYS A 58 1.14 7.21 2.38
C LYS A 58 1.05 8.05 3.66
N ILE A 59 0.88 9.37 3.55
CA ILE A 59 0.83 10.28 4.70
C ILE A 59 -0.24 9.87 5.74
N PRO A 60 -1.51 9.62 5.37
CA PRO A 60 -2.50 9.17 6.34
C PRO A 60 -2.21 7.76 6.89
N LEU A 61 -1.56 6.89 6.10
CA LEU A 61 -1.20 5.53 6.51
C LEU A 61 -0.03 5.48 7.50
N GLU A 62 0.79 6.53 7.59
CA GLU A 62 1.91 6.58 8.55
C GLU A 62 1.45 6.49 10.00
N HIS A 63 0.30 7.10 10.33
CA HIS A 63 -0.20 7.13 11.70
C HIS A 63 -0.52 5.72 12.24
N PRO A 64 -1.39 4.91 11.59
CA PRO A 64 -1.68 3.56 12.06
C PRO A 64 -0.45 2.65 12.03
N LEU A 65 0.41 2.77 11.02
CA LEU A 65 1.64 1.96 10.91
C LEU A 65 2.66 2.24 12.00
N ARG A 66 2.78 3.51 12.41
CA ARG A 66 3.67 3.91 13.50
C ARG A 66 3.19 3.38 14.85
N ILE A 67 1.89 3.30 15.06
CA ILE A 67 1.30 2.66 16.24
C ILE A 67 1.66 1.16 16.21
N LEU A 68 1.41 0.48 15.09
CA LEU A 68 1.72 -0.94 14.93
C LEU A 68 3.20 -1.28 15.18
N GLY A 69 4.10 -0.43 14.68
CA GLY A 69 5.55 -0.57 14.88
C GLY A 69 6.01 -0.36 16.33
N LYS A 70 5.17 0.12 17.26
CA LYS A 70 5.51 0.17 18.69
C LYS A 70 5.15 -1.11 19.43
N TYR A 71 4.14 -1.84 18.94
CA TYR A 71 3.57 -3.00 19.64
C TYR A 71 4.02 -4.34 19.07
N THR A 72 4.71 -4.35 17.94
CA THR A 72 5.19 -5.58 17.30
C THR A 72 6.67 -5.81 17.59
N THR A 73 7.06 -7.08 17.76
CA THR A 73 8.48 -7.47 17.91
C THR A 73 9.10 -7.96 16.61
N VAL A 74 8.31 -8.01 15.52
CA VAL A 74 8.72 -8.54 14.22
C VAL A 74 9.60 -7.52 13.48
N GLN A 75 10.86 -7.90 13.26
CA GLN A 75 11.88 -7.03 12.67
C GLN A 75 11.54 -6.59 11.24
N PHE A 76 10.88 -7.44 10.43
CA PHE A 76 10.45 -7.10 9.07
C PHE A 76 9.42 -5.96 9.04
N ILE A 77 8.47 -5.95 9.98
CA ILE A 77 7.48 -4.88 10.10
C ILE A 77 8.18 -3.59 10.53
N HIS A 78 9.12 -3.67 11.47
CA HIS A 78 9.94 -2.52 11.86
C HIS A 78 10.71 -1.91 10.69
N TYR A 79 11.38 -2.72 9.86
CA TYR A 79 12.10 -2.22 8.69
C TYR A 79 11.14 -1.61 7.66
N SER A 80 10.01 -2.25 7.39
CA SER A 80 9.03 -1.78 6.42
C SER A 80 8.38 -0.46 6.85
N VAL A 81 7.95 -0.37 8.11
CA VAL A 81 7.41 0.87 8.70
C VAL A 81 8.46 1.97 8.73
N ARG A 82 9.71 1.66 9.10
CA ARG A 82 10.81 2.64 9.13
C ARG A 82 11.23 3.12 7.75
N PHE A 83 11.07 2.28 6.72
CA PHE A 83 11.30 2.65 5.33
C PHE A 83 10.18 3.57 4.80
N PHE A 84 8.95 3.40 5.28
CA PHE A 84 7.77 4.18 4.88
C PHE A 84 7.45 5.40 5.75
N MET A 85 8.09 5.57 6.92
CA MET A 85 7.93 6.80 7.70
C MET A 85 8.59 7.98 6.98
N LEU A 86 7.80 8.76 6.26
CA LEU A 86 8.15 10.01 5.58
C LEU A 86 8.22 11.19 6.56
N GLN A 87 7.29 11.32 7.51
CA GLN A 87 7.15 12.54 8.33
C GLN A 87 8.36 12.86 9.23
N SER A 88 9.08 11.84 9.69
CA SER A 88 10.23 12.00 10.60
C SER A 88 11.58 11.71 9.94
N ALA A 89 11.59 11.34 8.66
CA ALA A 89 12.78 10.93 7.97
C ALA A 89 13.51 12.12 7.34
N LYS A 90 14.85 12.04 7.32
CA LYS A 90 15.71 12.99 6.61
C LYS A 90 15.30 13.05 5.14
N TRP A 91 15.42 14.23 4.51
CA TRP A 91 15.04 14.47 3.12
C TRP A 91 15.56 13.40 2.12
N TRP A 92 16.76 12.86 2.35
CA TRP A 92 17.34 11.81 1.50
C TRP A 92 16.56 10.48 1.54
N LYS A 93 15.94 10.14 2.68
CA LYS A 93 15.11 8.92 2.80
C LYS A 93 13.77 9.09 2.11
N GLN A 94 13.19 10.28 2.21
CA GLN A 94 11.95 10.62 1.49
C GLN A 94 12.17 10.52 -0.01
N ALA A 95 13.29 11.07 -0.50
CA ALA A 95 13.70 10.96 -1.90
C ALA A 95 13.91 9.49 -2.31
N LEU A 96 14.60 8.68 -1.50
CA LEU A 96 14.82 7.26 -1.79
C LEU A 96 13.50 6.46 -1.84
N ASN A 97 12.57 6.71 -0.91
CA ASN A 97 11.26 6.06 -0.89
C ASN A 97 10.47 6.42 -2.17
N PHE A 98 10.47 7.69 -2.54
CA PHE A 98 9.84 8.17 -3.77
C PHE A 98 10.46 7.55 -5.03
N VAL A 99 11.79 7.47 -5.11
CA VAL A 99 12.50 6.83 -6.24
C VAL A 99 12.15 5.35 -6.33
N ILE A 100 12.03 4.65 -5.20
CA ILE A 100 11.63 3.25 -5.18
C ILE A 100 10.18 3.09 -5.64
N ASP A 101 9.25 3.93 -5.16
CA ASP A 101 7.87 3.92 -5.63
C ASP A 101 7.75 4.19 -7.11
N PHE A 102 8.55 5.13 -7.61
CA PHE A 102 8.62 5.48 -9.03
C PHE A 102 9.14 4.30 -9.86
N ALA A 103 10.22 3.64 -9.42
CA ALA A 103 10.75 2.45 -10.08
C ALA A 103 9.74 1.29 -10.06
N ILE A 104 9.04 1.09 -8.95
CA ILE A 104 7.98 0.08 -8.85
C ILE A 104 6.80 0.44 -9.76
N ALA A 105 6.40 1.71 -9.84
CA ALA A 105 5.32 2.14 -10.73
C ALA A 105 5.67 1.91 -12.22
N ILE A 106 6.94 2.13 -12.59
CA ILE A 106 7.45 1.77 -13.93
C ILE A 106 7.35 0.26 -14.12
N ALA A 107 7.87 -0.52 -13.17
CA ALA A 107 7.85 -1.98 -13.24
C ALA A 107 6.42 -2.54 -13.34
N SER A 108 5.47 -2.02 -12.56
CA SER A 108 4.05 -2.40 -12.63
C SER A 108 3.45 -2.07 -13.99
N THR A 109 3.81 -0.93 -14.57
CA THR A 109 3.33 -0.53 -15.90
C THR A 109 3.84 -1.48 -16.99
N TYR A 110 5.11 -1.87 -16.93
CA TYR A 110 5.71 -2.85 -17.83
C TYR A 110 5.12 -4.24 -17.63
N LEU A 111 5.03 -4.70 -16.40
CA LEU A 111 4.51 -6.02 -16.06
C LEU A 111 3.07 -6.20 -16.57
N LEU A 112 2.22 -5.17 -16.44
CA LEU A 112 0.86 -5.23 -16.97
C LEU A 112 0.81 -5.27 -18.50
N ARG A 113 1.79 -4.66 -19.18
CA ARG A 113 1.91 -4.71 -20.63
C ARG A 113 2.28 -6.11 -21.11
N GLU A 114 3.18 -6.78 -20.39
CA GLU A 114 3.60 -8.15 -20.68
C GLU A 114 2.49 -9.16 -20.37
N ILE A 115 1.71 -8.95 -19.31
CA ILE A 115 0.58 -9.83 -18.95
C ILE A 115 -0.61 -9.64 -19.90
N PHE A 116 -0.87 -8.41 -20.35
CA PHE A 116 -1.99 -8.07 -21.24
C PHE A 116 -1.51 -7.49 -22.59
N PRO A 117 -0.81 -8.29 -23.42
CA PRO A 117 -0.30 -7.81 -24.70
C PRO A 117 -1.42 -7.61 -25.74
N GLY A 118 -1.20 -6.69 -26.66
CA GLY A 118 -2.08 -6.45 -27.82
C GLY A 118 -3.34 -5.62 -27.55
N ALA A 119 -4.17 -5.46 -28.59
CA ALA A 119 -5.39 -4.64 -28.54
C ALA A 119 -6.48 -5.25 -27.64
N ALA A 120 -6.59 -6.59 -27.61
CA ALA A 120 -7.52 -7.30 -26.75
C ALA A 120 -7.16 -7.12 -25.26
N GLY A 121 -5.88 -7.24 -24.89
CA GLY A 121 -5.43 -6.99 -23.51
C GLY A 121 -5.72 -5.56 -23.05
N LYS A 122 -5.52 -4.56 -23.92
CA LYS A 122 -5.85 -3.16 -23.64
C LYS A 122 -7.35 -2.92 -23.43
N SER A 123 -8.23 -3.57 -24.22
CA SER A 123 -9.68 -3.47 -24.01
C SER A 123 -10.12 -4.04 -22.66
N ILE A 124 -9.44 -5.10 -22.18
CA ILE A 124 -9.70 -5.67 -20.85
C ILE A 124 -9.29 -4.65 -19.78
N LEU A 125 -8.08 -4.08 -19.87
CA LEU A 125 -7.57 -3.08 -18.93
C LEU A 125 -8.46 -1.83 -18.82
N MET A 126 -9.05 -1.39 -19.93
CA MET A 126 -10.01 -0.28 -19.96
C MET A 126 -11.36 -0.61 -19.29
N GLY A 127 -11.68 -1.88 -19.11
CA GLY A 127 -12.95 -2.34 -18.56
C GLY A 127 -12.89 -2.67 -17.06
N THR A 128 -12.83 -3.96 -16.76
CA THR A 128 -13.12 -4.51 -15.42
C THR A 128 -11.96 -4.58 -14.40
N PRO A 129 -10.67 -4.72 -14.78
CA PRO A 129 -9.57 -4.94 -13.83
C PRO A 129 -9.40 -3.81 -12.81
N MET A 130 -9.64 -2.57 -13.22
CA MET A 130 -9.56 -1.41 -12.33
C MET A 130 -10.57 -1.53 -11.18
N GLY A 131 -11.82 -1.90 -11.50
CA GLY A 131 -12.88 -2.08 -10.50
C GLY A 131 -12.55 -3.18 -9.49
N TRP A 132 -12.03 -4.32 -9.96
CA TRP A 132 -11.60 -5.41 -9.07
C TRP A 132 -10.44 -5.01 -8.18
N THR A 133 -9.50 -4.21 -8.69
CA THR A 133 -8.35 -3.73 -7.91
C THR A 133 -8.81 -2.76 -6.82
N ILE A 134 -9.76 -1.87 -7.13
CA ILE A 134 -10.38 -0.98 -6.14
C ILE A 134 -11.15 -1.79 -5.08
N ALA A 135 -11.93 -2.79 -5.50
CA ALA A 135 -12.68 -3.65 -4.57
C ALA A 135 -11.73 -4.41 -3.61
N LEU A 136 -10.63 -4.96 -4.14
CA LEU A 136 -9.60 -5.63 -3.37
C LEU A 136 -8.94 -4.68 -2.36
N LEU A 137 -8.60 -3.46 -2.77
CA LEU A 137 -8.06 -2.43 -1.88
C LEU A 137 -9.05 -2.10 -0.76
N PHE A 138 -10.33 -1.88 -1.11
CA PHE A 138 -11.37 -1.50 -0.17
C PHE A 138 -11.64 -2.60 0.87
N ILE A 139 -11.87 -3.83 0.42
CA ILE A 139 -12.11 -5.00 1.29
C ILE A 139 -10.92 -5.21 2.22
N SER A 140 -9.69 -5.09 1.70
CA SER A 140 -8.47 -5.23 2.49
C SER A 140 -8.38 -4.18 3.60
N LEU A 141 -8.65 -2.92 3.29
CA LEU A 141 -8.65 -1.84 4.27
C LEU A 141 -9.73 -2.06 5.34
N CYS A 142 -10.92 -2.51 4.96
CA CYS A 142 -11.99 -2.82 5.92
C CYS A 142 -11.58 -3.94 6.89
N ILE A 143 -11.01 -5.04 6.38
CA ILE A 143 -10.51 -6.15 7.21
C ILE A 143 -9.40 -5.65 8.14
N GLY A 144 -8.43 -4.90 7.59
CA GLY A 144 -7.32 -4.36 8.35
C GLY A 144 -7.77 -3.44 9.48
N ALA A 145 -8.70 -2.52 9.18
CA ALA A 145 -9.26 -1.59 10.16
C ALA A 145 -10.07 -2.33 11.25
N TYR A 146 -10.86 -3.34 10.88
CA TYR A 146 -11.61 -4.15 11.85
C TYR A 146 -10.69 -4.85 12.87
N ILE A 147 -9.60 -5.46 12.39
CA ILE A 147 -8.64 -6.15 13.27
C ILE A 147 -7.86 -5.15 14.13
N ASP A 148 -7.54 -3.97 13.59
CA ASP A 148 -6.86 -2.90 14.34
C ASP A 148 -7.77 -2.33 15.45
N PHE A 149 -9.06 -2.12 15.17
CA PHE A 149 -10.05 -1.74 16.18
C PHE A 149 -10.19 -2.79 17.29
N ASP A 150 -10.30 -4.09 16.94
CA ASP A 150 -10.35 -5.19 17.93
C ASP A 150 -9.11 -5.22 18.82
N ALA A 151 -7.94 -4.87 18.27
CA ALA A 151 -6.70 -4.79 19.04
C ALA A 151 -6.67 -3.61 20.03
N LEU A 152 -7.34 -2.49 19.70
CA LEU A 152 -7.41 -1.30 20.53
C LEU A 152 -8.59 -1.32 21.53
N SER A 153 -9.64 -2.11 21.28
CA SER A 153 -10.84 -2.19 22.13
C SER A 153 -10.70 -3.12 23.34
N VAL A 154 -9.53 -3.69 23.61
CA VAL A 154 -9.29 -4.42 24.86
C VAL A 154 -9.20 -3.42 26.01
N ILE A 155 -10.36 -3.10 26.58
CA ILE A 155 -10.53 -2.45 27.88
C ILE A 155 -9.62 -3.18 28.89
N PRO A 156 -8.85 -2.48 29.74
CA PRO A 156 -8.07 -3.14 30.76
C PRO A 156 -9.03 -3.87 31.69
N ASN A 157 -8.86 -5.19 31.85
CA ASN A 157 -9.52 -5.95 32.90
C ASN A 157 -9.13 -5.34 34.25
N THR A 158 -9.95 -4.42 34.72
CA THR A 158 -9.83 -3.81 36.04
C THR A 158 -10.87 -4.51 36.91
N THR A 159 -10.59 -5.75 37.28
CA THR A 159 -11.30 -6.46 38.34
C THR A 159 -10.32 -7.30 39.13
N ASP A 160 -9.27 -6.65 39.63
CA ASP A 160 -8.65 -7.06 40.89
C ASP A 160 -9.28 -6.16 41.96
N ILE A 161 -10.52 -6.47 42.32
CA ILE A 161 -11.08 -6.01 43.59
C ILE A 161 -10.56 -7.01 44.63
N GLU A 162 -9.39 -6.72 45.16
CA GLU A 162 -8.86 -7.30 46.38
C GLU A 162 -9.80 -6.87 47.51
N ASN A 163 -10.65 -7.80 47.96
CA ASN A 163 -11.36 -7.70 49.23
C ASN A 163 -10.72 -8.74 50.16
N ASP A 164 -9.71 -8.31 50.91
CA ASP A 164 -9.34 -8.87 52.21
C ASP A 164 -9.68 -7.84 53.30
#